data_AF-A0A9D9PNT1-F1
#
_entry.id   AF-A0A9D9PNT1-F1
#
_cell.length_a   1.000
_cell.length_b   1.000
_cell.length_c   1.000
_cell.angle_alpha   90.00
_cell.angle_beta   90.00
_cell.angle_gamma   90.00
#
_symmetry.space_group_name_H-M   'P 1'
#
loop_
_entity.id
_entity.type
_entity.pdbx_description
1 polymer ?
#
loop_
_entity_poly.entity_id
_entity_poly.type
_entity_poly.pdbx_seq_one_letter_code
_entity_poly.pdbx_strand_id
1 'polypeptide(L)'
;SEKQFSVQIVINEFLLLFIGAGVGFLLNLYLHKDTKKMSEYRAAVDDEIKAIIGRMADRVLVSDKSDYTGDCFKRLDGYMKSAHELAVINRQNTLINNDNYDLLYLDMRQKQCNILYEMYKSVKEMDSTPEQAHIISELLKKIKDEYHEYNNVSRLLEETNKVISEMKGQKMPSSREEFENRASLYNLMIRTREFLTIKKMFMENNK
;
A
#
# COMPACT_ATOMS: atom_id res chain seq x y z
N SER A 1 32.52 17.77 -58.73
CA SER A 1 31.11 17.79 -58.26
C SER A 1 30.77 16.71 -57.24
N GLU A 2 31.30 15.49 -57.28
CA GLU A 2 30.94 14.42 -56.33
C GLU A 2 31.28 14.71 -54.85
N LYS A 3 32.44 15.31 -54.55
CA LYS A 3 32.82 15.66 -53.16
C LYS A 3 31.89 16.69 -52.51
N GLN A 4 31.34 17.64 -53.27
CA GLN A 4 30.42 18.67 -52.76
C GLN A 4 29.04 18.09 -52.44
N PHE A 5 28.57 17.15 -53.28
CA PHE A 5 27.30 16.45 -53.09
C PHE A 5 27.33 15.58 -51.82
N SER A 6 28.45 14.88 -51.57
CA SER A 6 28.65 14.09 -50.36
C SER A 6 28.66 14.93 -49.08
N VAL A 7 29.32 16.10 -49.09
CA VAL A 7 29.36 16.99 -47.92
C VAL A 7 27.98 17.61 -47.62
N GLN A 8 27.22 17.99 -48.65
CA GLN A 8 25.85 18.51 -48.47
C GLN A 8 24.90 17.47 -47.88
N ILE A 9 25.01 16.20 -48.30
CA ILE A 9 24.21 15.11 -47.74
C ILE A 9 24.55 14.89 -46.26
N VAL A 10 25.84 14.83 -45.91
CA VAL A 10 26.28 14.65 -44.52
C VAL A 10 25.81 15.80 -43.61
N ILE A 11 25.88 17.05 -44.09
CA ILE A 11 25.39 18.21 -43.34
C ILE A 11 23.87 18.15 -43.15
N ASN A 12 23.13 17.74 -44.18
CA ASN A 12 21.68 17.61 -44.11
C ASN A 12 21.24 16.52 -43.13
N GLU A 13 21.91 15.35 -43.14
CA GLU A 13 21.68 14.28 -42.16
C GLU A 13 22.02 14.74 -40.74
N PHE A 14 23.12 15.47 -40.56
CA PHE A 14 23.49 16.03 -39.26
C PHE A 14 22.46 17.04 -38.75
N LEU A 15 21.93 17.91 -39.62
CA LEU A 15 20.88 18.87 -39.26
C LEU A 15 19.57 18.17 -38.91
N LEU A 16 19.18 17.13 -39.66
CA LEU A 16 18.00 16.32 -39.33
C LEU A 16 18.16 15.60 -37.99
N LEU A 17 19.34 15.05 -37.71
CA LEU A 17 19.67 14.46 -36.41
C LEU A 17 19.62 15.50 -35.29
N PHE A 18 20.18 16.70 -35.51
CA PHE A 18 20.22 17.78 -34.53
C PHE A 18 18.81 18.33 -34.23
N ILE A 19 17.97 18.49 -35.25
CA ILE A 19 16.56 18.89 -35.06
C ILE A 19 15.81 17.80 -34.31
N GLY A 20 15.98 16.52 -34.68
CA GLY A 20 15.36 15.40 -33.98
C GLY A 20 15.77 15.31 -32.51
N ALA A 21 17.08 15.42 -32.22
CA ALA A 21 17.61 15.42 -30.87
C ALA A 21 17.18 16.68 -30.09
N GLY A 22 17.17 17.84 -30.72
CA GLY A 22 16.76 19.11 -30.12
C GLY A 22 15.28 19.15 -29.75
N VAL A 23 14.39 18.68 -30.65
CA VAL A 23 12.96 18.55 -30.36
C VAL A 23 12.73 17.52 -29.26
N GLY A 24 13.42 16.37 -29.28
CA GLY A 24 13.35 15.37 -28.20
C GLY A 24 13.78 15.94 -26.84
N PHE A 25 14.86 16.73 -26.82
CA PHE A 25 15.35 17.39 -25.61
C PHE A 25 14.37 18.45 -25.08
N LEU A 26 13.78 19.26 -25.96
CA LEU A 26 12.79 20.29 -25.59
C LEU A 26 11.49 19.67 -25.06
N LEU A 27 11.00 18.60 -25.69
CA LEU A 27 9.85 17.84 -25.19
C LEU A 27 10.12 17.26 -23.80
N ASN A 28 11.34 16.78 -23.54
CA ASN A 28 11.75 16.28 -22.22
C ASN A 28 11.89 17.38 -21.16
N LEU A 29 12.26 18.62 -21.53
CA LEU A 29 12.21 19.76 -20.60
C LEU A 29 10.78 20.13 -20.22
N TYR A 30 9.81 19.87 -21.11
CA TYR A 30 8.40 20.15 -20.87
C TYR A 30 7.69 19.01 -20.10
N LEU A 31 7.98 17.76 -20.44
CA LEU A 31 7.40 16.57 -19.80
C LEU A 31 8.39 16.00 -18.77
N HIS A 32 8.24 16.39 -17.50
CA HIS A 32 9.04 15.83 -16.41
C HIS A 32 8.18 15.02 -15.43
N LYS A 33 8.83 14.10 -14.70
CA LYS A 33 8.22 13.36 -13.58
C LYS A 33 7.86 14.33 -12.45
N ASP A 34 6.64 14.24 -11.90
CA ASP A 34 6.24 14.95 -10.69
C ASP A 34 6.49 14.06 -9.47
N THR A 35 7.75 14.01 -9.03
CA THR A 35 8.20 13.18 -7.91
C THR A 35 7.66 13.66 -6.57
N LYS A 36 7.49 14.98 -6.41
CA LYS A 36 6.99 15.59 -5.18
C LYS A 36 5.54 15.17 -4.94
N LYS A 37 4.68 15.37 -5.93
CA LYS A 37 3.26 14.99 -5.83
C LYS A 37 3.09 13.47 -5.70
N MET A 38 3.95 12.69 -6.35
CA MET A 38 3.97 11.23 -6.18
C MET A 38 4.29 10.84 -4.72
N SER A 39 5.27 11.49 -4.10
CA SER A 39 5.59 11.28 -2.69
C SER A 39 4.44 11.68 -1.76
N GLU A 40 3.76 12.78 -2.05
CA GLU A 40 2.58 13.24 -1.29
C GLU A 40 1.44 12.21 -1.36
N TYR A 41 1.16 11.64 -2.54
CA TYR A 41 0.15 10.59 -2.67
C TYR A 41 0.54 9.30 -1.94
N ARG A 42 1.81 8.87 -2.01
CA ARG A 42 2.27 7.69 -1.24
C ARG A 42 2.08 7.90 0.26
N ALA A 43 2.43 9.08 0.77
CA ALA A 43 2.21 9.43 2.16
C ALA A 43 0.72 9.42 2.53
N ALA A 44 -0.16 10.01 1.70
CA ALA A 44 -1.59 10.04 1.94
C ALA A 44 -2.22 8.63 1.98
N VAL A 45 -1.79 7.72 1.10
CA VAL A 45 -2.20 6.31 1.12
C VAL A 45 -1.74 5.64 2.42
N ASP A 46 -0.48 5.80 2.80
CA ASP A 46 0.08 5.20 4.02
C ASP A 46 -0.62 5.70 5.29
N ASP A 47 -0.90 7.00 5.34
CA ASP A 47 -1.55 7.63 6.48
C ASP A 47 -3.02 7.20 6.62
N GLU A 48 -3.77 7.08 5.51
CA GLU A 48 -5.14 6.57 5.59
C GLU A 48 -5.16 5.08 5.96
N ILE A 49 -4.23 4.26 5.45
CA ILE A 49 -4.07 2.85 5.89
C ILE A 49 -3.82 2.78 7.40
N LYS A 50 -2.87 3.56 7.92
CA LYS A 50 -2.61 3.65 9.36
C LYS A 50 -3.84 4.11 10.14
N ALA A 51 -4.56 5.11 9.65
CA ALA A 51 -5.77 5.60 10.30
C ALA A 51 -6.88 4.54 10.35
N ILE A 52 -7.01 3.70 9.33
CA ILE A 52 -7.93 2.56 9.33
C ILE A 52 -7.49 1.51 10.35
N ILE A 53 -6.20 1.14 10.39
CA ILE A 53 -5.65 0.21 11.39
C ILE A 53 -5.87 0.72 12.81
N GLY A 54 -5.59 2.01 13.07
CA GLY A 54 -5.83 2.65 14.35
C GLY A 54 -7.31 2.62 14.76
N ARG A 55 -8.22 2.96 13.83
CA ARG A 55 -9.66 2.83 14.09
C ARG A 55 -10.05 1.39 14.40
N MET A 56 -9.53 0.39 13.69
CA MET A 56 -9.80 -1.01 14.02
C MET A 56 -9.31 -1.36 15.43
N ALA A 57 -8.15 -0.85 15.84
CA ALA A 57 -7.61 -1.05 17.18
C ALA A 57 -8.56 -0.54 18.27
N ASP A 58 -9.21 0.61 18.04
CA ASP A 58 -10.18 1.15 18.99
C ASP A 58 -11.51 0.38 18.91
N ARG A 59 -11.95 0.01 17.70
CA ARG A 59 -13.26 -0.61 17.44
C ARG A 59 -13.36 -2.06 17.90
N VAL A 60 -12.26 -2.81 17.99
CA VAL A 60 -12.28 -4.16 18.59
C VAL A 60 -12.68 -4.15 20.07
N LEU A 61 -12.59 -3.00 20.75
CA LEU A 61 -12.93 -2.84 22.16
C LEU A 61 -14.37 -2.35 22.41
N VAL A 62 -15.15 -2.13 21.35
CA VAL A 62 -16.52 -1.58 21.43
C VAL A 62 -17.50 -2.60 20.89
N SER A 63 -18.49 -3.01 21.68
CA SER A 63 -19.51 -3.96 21.23
C SER A 63 -20.43 -3.35 20.16
N ASP A 64 -20.96 -2.14 20.38
CA ASP A 64 -21.79 -1.44 19.38
C ASP A 64 -20.94 -0.88 18.24
N LYS A 65 -21.23 -1.33 17.02
CA LYS A 65 -20.53 -0.95 15.77
C LYS A 65 -21.49 -0.38 14.73
N SER A 66 -22.68 0.06 15.14
CA SER A 66 -23.69 0.63 14.25
C SER A 66 -23.19 1.85 13.46
N ASP A 67 -22.31 2.65 14.07
CA ASP A 67 -21.67 3.83 13.48
C ASP A 67 -20.35 3.51 12.74
N TYR A 68 -19.93 2.24 12.67
CA TYR A 68 -18.73 1.84 11.94
C TYR A 68 -19.06 1.54 10.47
N THR A 69 -19.11 2.59 9.64
CA THR A 69 -19.71 2.57 8.28
C THR A 69 -18.72 2.29 7.13
N GLY A 70 -17.41 2.24 7.38
CA GLY A 70 -16.41 1.95 6.34
C GLY A 70 -16.14 3.10 5.36
N ASP A 71 -16.62 4.31 5.62
CA ASP A 71 -16.42 5.48 4.73
C ASP A 71 -14.95 5.86 4.49
N CYS A 72 -14.06 5.40 5.36
CA CYS A 72 -12.62 5.51 5.18
C CYS A 72 -12.10 4.85 3.90
N PHE A 73 -12.71 3.75 3.45
CA PHE A 73 -12.28 3.05 2.23
C PHE A 73 -12.53 3.88 0.98
N LYS A 74 -13.62 4.68 0.94
CA LYS A 74 -13.87 5.60 -0.18
C LYS A 74 -12.75 6.63 -0.35
N ARG A 75 -12.22 7.15 0.76
CA ARG A 75 -11.08 8.08 0.73
C ARG A 75 -9.80 7.40 0.28
N LEU A 76 -9.53 6.21 0.82
CA LEU A 76 -8.37 5.40 0.44
C LEU A 76 -8.38 5.07 -1.05
N ASP A 77 -9.53 4.65 -1.59
CA ASP A 77 -9.71 4.38 -3.03
C ASP A 77 -9.47 5.64 -3.88
N GLY A 78 -9.92 6.80 -3.39
CA GLY A 78 -9.64 8.09 -4.03
C GLY A 78 -8.14 8.39 -4.13
N TYR A 79 -7.40 8.26 -3.03
CA TYR A 79 -5.95 8.45 -3.02
C TYR A 79 -5.23 7.42 -3.90
N MET A 80 -5.62 6.15 -3.83
CA MET A 80 -5.04 5.08 -4.65
C MET A 80 -5.23 5.36 -6.15
N LYS A 81 -6.43 5.80 -6.56
CA LYS A 81 -6.72 6.14 -7.94
C LYS A 81 -5.84 7.29 -8.42
N SER A 82 -5.79 8.40 -7.67
CA SER A 82 -4.98 9.56 -8.05
C SER A 82 -3.48 9.25 -8.07
N ALA A 83 -3.01 8.41 -7.16
CA ALA A 83 -1.63 7.95 -7.14
C ALA A 83 -1.29 7.11 -8.37
N HIS A 84 -2.18 6.19 -8.76
CA HIS A 84 -1.97 5.31 -9.91
C HIS A 84 -1.99 6.08 -11.23
N GLU A 85 -2.95 7.00 -11.40
CA GLU A 85 -2.99 7.90 -12.56
C GLU A 85 -1.70 8.71 -12.68
N LEU A 86 -1.20 9.28 -11.58
CA LEU A 86 0.06 10.02 -11.59
C LEU A 86 1.27 9.12 -11.88
N ALA A 87 1.32 7.91 -11.32
CA ALA A 87 2.42 6.97 -11.55
C ALA A 87 2.51 6.57 -13.04
N VAL A 88 1.37 6.39 -13.71
CA VAL A 88 1.32 6.11 -15.15
C VAL A 88 1.82 7.30 -15.97
N ILE A 89 1.38 8.52 -15.65
CA ILE A 89 1.85 9.75 -16.31
C ILE A 89 3.36 9.93 -16.11
N ASN A 90 3.83 9.77 -14.87
CA ASN A 90 5.24 9.86 -14.51
C ASN A 90 6.11 8.86 -15.28
N ARG A 91 5.61 7.63 -15.47
CA ARG A 91 6.30 6.61 -16.28
C ARG A 91 6.38 7.00 -17.76
N GLN A 92 5.29 7.53 -18.33
CA GLN A 92 5.27 8.00 -19.72
C GLN A 92 6.22 9.19 -19.94
N ASN A 93 6.40 10.03 -18.92
CA ASN A 93 7.28 11.20 -18.96
C ASN A 93 8.75 10.87 -18.62
N THR A 94 9.12 9.61 -18.44
CA THR A 94 10.50 9.20 -18.11
C THR A 94 11.16 8.51 -19.30
N LEU A 95 12.25 9.09 -19.84
CA LEU A 95 13.01 8.51 -20.96
C LEU A 95 13.76 7.22 -20.60
N ILE A 96 14.12 7.05 -19.33
CA ILE A 96 14.80 5.85 -18.82
C ILE A 96 13.74 4.91 -18.21
N ASN A 97 13.41 3.85 -18.93
CA ASN A 97 12.28 2.94 -18.65
C ASN A 97 12.45 2.04 -17.40
N ASN A 98 13.39 2.34 -16.50
CA ASN A 98 13.80 1.45 -15.40
C ASN A 98 13.25 1.81 -14.01
N ASP A 99 12.52 2.92 -13.84
CA ASP A 99 11.95 3.30 -12.53
C ASP A 99 10.47 2.85 -12.41
N ASN A 100 10.27 1.56 -12.12
CA ASN A 100 8.94 0.97 -11.89
C ASN A 100 8.54 0.97 -10.40
N TYR A 101 9.35 1.57 -9.51
CA TYR A 101 9.15 1.47 -8.07
C TYR A 101 7.76 1.96 -7.64
N ASP A 102 7.34 3.13 -8.13
CA ASP A 102 6.04 3.73 -7.77
C ASP A 102 4.87 2.81 -8.15
N LEU A 103 4.91 2.18 -9.32
CA LEU A 103 3.87 1.24 -9.76
C LEU A 103 3.86 -0.04 -8.92
N LEU A 104 5.03 -0.63 -8.67
CA LEU A 104 5.15 -1.83 -7.84
C LEU A 104 4.71 -1.57 -6.39
N TYR A 105 5.03 -0.40 -5.86
CA TYR A 105 4.60 0.07 -4.56
C TYR A 105 3.07 0.20 -4.49
N LEU A 106 2.45 0.84 -5.49
CA LEU A 106 0.99 0.97 -5.55
C LEU A 106 0.29 -0.38 -5.74
N ASP A 107 0.83 -1.30 -6.54
CA ASP A 107 0.29 -2.66 -6.68
C ASP A 107 0.30 -3.42 -5.35
N MET A 108 1.39 -3.26 -4.57
CA MET A 108 1.47 -3.79 -3.22
C MET A 108 0.42 -3.15 -2.30
N ARG A 109 0.25 -1.84 -2.33
CA ARG A 109 -0.77 -1.12 -1.54
C ARG A 109 -2.18 -1.52 -1.92
N GLN A 110 -2.48 -1.74 -3.20
CA GLN A 110 -3.78 -2.19 -3.65
C GLN A 110 -4.14 -3.55 -3.06
N LYS A 111 -3.19 -4.51 -3.05
CA LYS A 111 -3.39 -5.81 -2.40
C LYS A 111 -3.68 -5.64 -0.91
N GLN A 112 -2.94 -4.77 -0.24
CA GLN A 112 -3.16 -4.50 1.18
C GLN A 112 -4.50 -3.82 1.48
N CYS A 113 -4.99 -2.92 0.61
CA CYS A 113 -6.32 -2.30 0.76
C CYS A 113 -7.43 -3.36 0.77
N ASN A 114 -7.32 -4.37 -0.09
CA ASN A 114 -8.29 -5.47 -0.13
C ASN A 114 -8.28 -6.26 1.20
N ILE A 115 -7.10 -6.57 1.74
CA ILE A 115 -6.98 -7.26 3.03
C ILE A 115 -7.50 -6.39 4.18
N LEU A 116 -7.27 -5.08 4.11
CA LEU A 116 -7.75 -4.12 5.10
C LEU A 116 -9.29 -4.08 5.17
N TYR A 117 -9.96 -4.26 4.03
CA TYR A 117 -11.42 -4.40 3.99
C TYR A 117 -11.90 -5.70 4.68
N GLU A 118 -11.19 -6.82 4.49
CA GLU A 118 -11.49 -8.08 5.19
C GLU A 118 -11.26 -7.97 6.71
N MET A 119 -10.21 -7.25 7.13
CA MET A 119 -9.97 -6.93 8.54
C MET A 119 -11.14 -6.12 9.11
N TYR A 120 -11.58 -5.07 8.41
CA TYR A 120 -12.72 -4.24 8.80
C TYR A 120 -14.00 -5.07 9.02
N LYS A 121 -14.34 -5.96 8.08
CA LYS A 121 -15.51 -6.83 8.22
C LYS A 121 -15.41 -7.73 9.45
N SER A 122 -14.23 -8.30 9.70
CA SER A 122 -13.98 -9.13 10.88
C SER A 122 -14.22 -8.37 12.18
N VAL A 123 -13.80 -7.10 12.24
CA VAL A 123 -14.10 -6.24 13.40
C VAL A 123 -15.60 -5.97 13.49
N LYS A 124 -16.25 -5.63 12.37
CA LYS A 124 -17.67 -5.27 12.33
C LYS A 124 -18.62 -6.39 12.74
N GLU A 125 -18.27 -7.64 12.45
CA GLU A 125 -19.04 -8.85 12.80
C GLU A 125 -18.95 -9.25 14.29
N MET A 126 -18.11 -8.57 15.08
CA MET A 126 -18.04 -8.84 16.51
C MET A 126 -19.19 -8.17 17.25
N ASP A 127 -19.86 -8.92 18.13
CA ASP A 127 -20.98 -8.42 18.95
C ASP A 127 -20.63 -8.31 20.44
N SER A 128 -19.44 -8.80 20.83
CA SER A 128 -18.90 -8.65 22.19
C SER A 128 -17.43 -8.23 22.17
N THR A 129 -16.87 -7.99 23.35
CA THR A 129 -15.44 -7.68 23.54
C THR A 129 -14.79 -8.80 24.34
N PRO A 130 -14.29 -9.86 23.70
CA PRO A 130 -13.55 -10.93 24.37
C PRO A 130 -12.26 -10.40 25.01
N GLU A 131 -11.71 -11.12 25.99
CA GLU A 131 -10.45 -10.77 26.67
C GLU A 131 -9.29 -10.56 25.69
N GLN A 132 -9.28 -11.31 24.60
CA GLN A 132 -8.28 -11.25 23.53
C GLN A 132 -8.30 -9.91 22.77
N ALA A 133 -9.43 -9.19 22.79
CA ALA A 133 -9.58 -7.93 22.08
C ALA A 133 -8.59 -6.86 22.55
N HIS A 134 -8.22 -6.85 23.84
CA HIS A 134 -7.22 -5.93 24.38
C HIS A 134 -5.83 -6.18 23.81
N ILE A 135 -5.39 -7.44 23.76
CA ILE A 135 -4.09 -7.82 23.19
C ILE A 135 -4.03 -7.45 21.70
N ILE A 136 -5.13 -7.70 20.98
CA ILE A 136 -5.24 -7.40 19.55
C ILE A 136 -5.28 -5.88 19.31
N SER A 137 -5.99 -5.12 20.15
CA SER A 137 -6.01 -3.65 20.09
C SER A 137 -4.61 -3.07 20.21
N GLU A 138 -3.84 -3.50 21.22
CA GLU A 138 -2.48 -3.00 21.43
C GLU A 138 -1.54 -3.37 20.28
N LEU A 139 -1.67 -4.60 19.74
CA LEU A 139 -0.91 -4.99 18.55
C LEU A 139 -1.26 -4.13 17.33
N LEU A 140 -2.54 -3.86 17.09
CA LEU A 140 -2.96 -3.01 15.96
C LEU A 140 -2.49 -1.56 16.12
N LYS A 141 -2.51 -0.99 17.33
CA LYS A 141 -1.91 0.33 17.62
C LYS A 141 -0.42 0.34 17.32
N LYS A 142 0.29 -0.69 17.78
CA LYS A 142 1.72 -0.84 17.50
C LYS A 142 2.01 -0.96 16.01
N ILE A 143 1.21 -1.74 15.27
CA ILE A 143 1.32 -1.81 13.82
C ILE A 143 1.12 -0.41 13.22
N LYS A 144 0.05 0.30 13.56
CA LYS A 144 -0.18 1.67 13.08
C LYS A 144 1.04 2.59 13.31
N ASP A 145 1.65 2.54 14.48
CA ASP A 145 2.74 3.44 14.86
C ASP A 145 4.08 3.06 14.20
N GLU A 146 4.38 1.77 14.07
CA GLU A 146 5.63 1.28 13.47
C GLU A 146 5.57 1.12 11.95
N TYR A 147 4.39 1.08 11.35
CA TYR A 147 4.22 0.77 9.94
C TYR A 147 4.62 1.95 9.03
N HIS A 148 5.85 2.00 8.55
CA HIS A 148 6.31 3.06 7.63
C HIS A 148 7.00 2.46 6.39
N GLU A 149 7.19 3.24 5.32
CA GLU A 149 7.75 2.79 4.03
C GLU A 149 8.99 1.88 4.19
N TYR A 150 9.95 2.31 5.00
CA TYR A 150 11.22 1.60 5.21
C TYR A 150 11.17 0.44 6.25
N ASN A 151 10.04 0.20 6.92
CA ASN A 151 9.94 -0.88 7.90
C ASN A 151 9.72 -2.21 7.16
N ASN A 152 10.61 -3.19 7.36
CA ASN A 152 10.48 -4.53 6.79
C ASN A 152 9.42 -5.41 7.47
N VAL A 153 8.77 -4.90 8.52
CA VAL A 153 7.68 -5.50 9.30
C VAL A 153 7.95 -6.88 9.91
N SER A 154 9.21 -7.35 9.94
CA SER A 154 9.55 -8.71 10.39
C SER A 154 9.20 -8.91 11.87
N ARG A 155 9.48 -7.91 12.70
CA ARG A 155 9.11 -7.91 14.12
C ARG A 155 7.59 -7.90 14.32
N LEU A 156 6.87 -7.04 13.59
CA LEU A 156 5.40 -6.98 13.67
C LEU A 156 4.76 -8.31 13.24
N LEU A 157 5.33 -8.98 12.24
CA LEU A 157 4.88 -10.28 11.77
C LEU A 157 5.14 -11.40 12.80
N GLU A 158 6.29 -11.37 13.48
CA GLU A 158 6.60 -12.29 14.59
C GLU A 158 5.62 -12.12 15.76
N GLU A 159 5.38 -10.88 16.18
CA GLU A 159 4.42 -10.57 17.25
C GLU A 159 2.99 -10.98 16.87
N THR A 160 2.59 -10.75 15.62
CA THR A 160 1.32 -11.23 15.05
C THR A 160 1.20 -12.75 15.13
N ASN A 161 2.25 -13.48 14.75
CA ASN A 161 2.26 -14.95 14.82
C ASN A 161 2.21 -15.46 16.26
N LYS A 162 2.85 -14.76 17.20
CA LYS A 162 2.79 -15.07 18.62
C LYS A 162 1.36 -14.97 19.15
N VAL A 163 0.65 -13.87 18.86
CA VAL A 163 -0.76 -13.69 19.25
C VAL A 163 -1.64 -14.79 18.64
N ILE A 164 -1.46 -15.13 17.36
CA ILE A 164 -2.18 -16.24 16.71
C ILE A 164 -1.93 -17.57 17.45
N SER A 165 -0.68 -17.84 17.86
CA SER A 165 -0.32 -19.06 18.59
C SER A 165 -0.96 -19.09 19.98
N GLU A 166 -0.97 -17.97 20.69
CA GLU A 166 -1.59 -17.84 22.01
C GLU A 166 -3.10 -18.09 21.93
N MET A 167 -3.78 -17.53 20.91
CA MET A 167 -5.22 -17.77 20.68
C MET A 167 -5.53 -19.25 20.46
N LYS A 168 -4.66 -20.00 19.75
CA LYS A 168 -4.84 -21.44 19.53
C LYS A 168 -4.67 -22.28 20.79
N GLY A 169 -3.88 -21.81 21.76
CA GLY A 169 -3.63 -22.49 23.02
C GLY A 169 -4.73 -22.30 24.07
N GLN A 170 -5.73 -21.48 23.80
CA GLN A 170 -6.80 -21.18 24.75
C GLN A 170 -7.80 -22.32 24.89
N LYS A 171 -8.51 -22.33 26.02
CA LYS A 171 -9.62 -23.27 26.26
C LYS A 171 -10.70 -23.11 25.19
N MET A 172 -11.41 -24.19 24.87
CA MET A 172 -12.55 -24.15 23.96
C MET A 172 -13.61 -23.14 24.41
N PRO A 173 -14.29 -22.46 23.47
CA PRO A 173 -15.39 -21.57 23.81
C PRO A 173 -16.51 -22.34 24.49
N SER A 174 -17.09 -21.73 25.51
CA SER A 174 -18.17 -22.28 26.33
C SER A 174 -19.56 -22.02 25.72
N SER A 175 -19.66 -21.04 24.82
CA SER A 175 -20.90 -20.66 24.13
C SER A 175 -20.69 -20.41 22.64
N ARG A 176 -21.80 -20.39 21.89
CA ARG A 176 -21.78 -20.07 20.45
C ARG A 176 -21.35 -18.63 20.19
N GLU A 177 -21.85 -17.70 21.00
CA GLU A 177 -21.47 -16.29 20.94
C GLU A 177 -19.96 -16.09 21.18
N GLU A 178 -19.41 -16.80 22.17
CA GLU A 178 -17.98 -16.78 22.44
C GLU A 178 -17.17 -17.37 21.28
N PHE A 179 -17.65 -18.46 20.67
CA PHE A 179 -17.04 -19.04 19.48
C PHE A 179 -17.01 -18.06 18.31
N GLU A 180 -18.13 -17.41 17.99
CA GLU A 180 -18.24 -16.47 16.86
C GLU A 180 -17.32 -15.28 17.05
N ASN A 181 -17.31 -14.63 18.22
CA ASN A 181 -16.42 -13.50 18.48
C ASN A 181 -14.94 -13.89 18.44
N ARG A 182 -14.57 -15.07 18.98
CA ARG A 182 -13.20 -15.59 18.90
C ARG A 182 -12.81 -15.92 17.46
N ALA A 183 -13.73 -16.44 16.64
CA ALA A 183 -13.49 -16.72 15.23
C ALA A 183 -13.24 -15.42 14.44
N SER A 184 -14.02 -14.37 14.70
CA SER A 184 -13.83 -13.04 14.10
C SER A 184 -12.49 -12.43 14.47
N LEU A 185 -12.09 -12.49 15.75
CA LEU A 185 -10.76 -12.04 16.19
C LEU A 185 -9.64 -12.86 15.57
N TYR A 186 -9.80 -14.19 15.46
CA TYR A 186 -8.80 -15.03 14.83
C TYR A 186 -8.65 -14.72 13.34
N ASN A 187 -9.76 -14.53 12.63
CA ASN A 187 -9.76 -14.12 11.23
C ASN A 187 -9.07 -12.76 11.05
N LEU A 188 -9.38 -11.77 11.89
CA LEU A 188 -8.68 -10.48 11.92
C LEU A 188 -7.17 -10.64 12.05
N MET A 189 -6.71 -11.55 12.91
CA MET A 189 -5.28 -11.82 13.08
C MET A 189 -4.66 -12.53 11.86
N ILE A 190 -5.37 -13.47 11.22
CA ILE A 190 -4.93 -14.07 9.96
C ILE A 190 -4.79 -13.01 8.86
N ARG A 191 -5.75 -12.08 8.75
CA ARG A 191 -5.69 -10.97 7.78
C ARG A 191 -4.59 -9.98 8.09
N THR A 192 -4.37 -9.66 9.37
CA THR A 192 -3.23 -8.85 9.81
C THR A 192 -1.90 -9.47 9.37
N ARG A 193 -1.74 -10.78 9.55
CA ARG A 193 -0.55 -11.51 9.10
C ARG A 193 -0.37 -11.44 7.58
N GLU A 194 -1.45 -11.64 6.83
CA GLU A 194 -1.45 -11.53 5.36
C GLU A 194 -1.05 -10.12 4.90
N PHE A 195 -1.64 -9.09 5.50
CA PHE A 195 -1.33 -7.68 5.25
C PHE A 195 0.17 -7.39 5.44
N LEU A 196 0.76 -7.83 6.55
CA LEU A 196 2.19 -7.64 6.82
C LEU A 196 3.07 -8.48 5.88
N THR A 197 2.65 -9.69 5.54
CA THR A 197 3.38 -10.58 4.63
C THR A 197 3.53 -9.97 3.23
N ILE A 198 2.47 -9.34 2.71
CA ILE A 198 2.50 -8.61 1.43
C ILE A 198 3.61 -7.55 1.43
N LYS A 199 3.71 -6.76 2.51
CA LYS A 199 4.77 -5.76 2.65
C LYS A 199 6.15 -6.38 2.77
N LYS A 200 6.30 -7.44 3.56
CA LYS A 200 7.58 -8.15 3.71
C LYS A 200 8.10 -8.65 2.35
N MET A 201 7.24 -9.31 1.57
CA MET A 201 7.58 -9.80 0.22
C MET A 201 8.00 -8.66 -0.71
N PHE A 202 7.30 -7.52 -0.66
CA PHE A 202 7.68 -6.34 -1.44
C PHE A 202 9.09 -5.85 -1.07
N MET A 203 9.39 -5.73 0.22
CA MET A 203 10.70 -5.28 0.73
C MET A 203 11.83 -6.27 0.43
N GLU A 204 11.54 -7.57 0.32
CA GLU A 204 12.53 -8.59 -0.03
C GLU A 204 12.85 -8.58 -1.53
N ASN A 205 11.85 -8.31 -2.38
CA ASN A 205 11.99 -8.35 -3.84
C ASN A 205 12.44 -7.03 -4.48
N ASN A 206 12.36 -5.91 -3.76
CA ASN A 206 12.64 -4.56 -4.28
C ASN A 206 13.70 -3.83 -3.45
N LYS A 207 14.67 -4.58 -2.93
CA LYS A 207 15.86 -4.09 -2.22
C LYS A 207 17.00 -3.75 -3.16
#